data_AF-A0A957MGM4-F1
#
_entry.id   AF-A0A957MGM4-F1
#
_cell.length_a   1.000
_cell.length_b   1.000
_cell.length_c   1.000
_cell.angle_alpha   90.00
_cell.angle_beta   90.00
_cell.angle_gamma   90.00
#
_symmetry.space_group_name_H-M   'P 1'
#
loop_
_entity.id
_entity.type
_entity.pdbx_description
1 polymer ?
#
loop_
_entity_poly.entity_id
_entity_poly.type
_entity_poly.pdbx_seq_one_letter_code
_entity_poly.pdbx_strand_id
1 'polypeptide(L)'
;ARRAVIGETRDLMQAELEEARKEMEQLRRQARSTPFGATAGAHEEFLTRAEKELSRRKDAVESVNQRVVVPGNAEEQVAGPIEIGDLVWVASLQASGEVLAVYDASGEADVQLGNFRLKLPIKRLELRQKAVKEAPAAAVKIQSSGPGPSPGMELDLRGERVEEGLDRLERYLNDA
;
A
#
# COMPACT_ATOMS: atom_id res chain seq x y z
N ALA A 1 28.08 43.16 -74.37
CA ALA A 1 27.30 43.53 -73.17
C ALA A 1 26.17 42.54 -72.88
N ARG A 2 25.04 42.53 -73.62
CA ARG A 2 23.85 41.72 -73.28
C ARG A 2 24.05 40.20 -73.13
N ARG A 3 24.87 39.57 -73.99
CA ARG A 3 25.15 38.12 -73.91
C ARG A 3 25.96 37.71 -72.67
N ALA A 4 26.85 38.58 -72.19
CA ALA A 4 27.64 38.33 -70.99
C ALA A 4 26.75 38.38 -69.73
N VAL A 5 25.83 39.34 -69.65
CA VAL A 5 24.86 39.47 -68.55
C VAL A 5 23.91 38.26 -68.49
N ILE A 6 23.50 37.71 -69.64
CA ILE A 6 22.66 36.49 -69.69
C ILE A 6 23.45 35.25 -69.25
N GLY A 7 24.74 35.18 -69.57
CA GLY A 7 25.62 34.10 -69.09
C GLY A 7 25.79 34.15 -67.58
N GLU A 8 26.15 35.32 -67.07
CA GLU A 8 26.37 35.55 -65.63
C GLU A 8 25.10 35.29 -64.79
N THR A 9 23.93 35.73 -65.27
CA THR A 9 22.66 35.42 -64.61
C THR A 9 22.31 33.94 -64.64
N ARG A 10 22.65 33.22 -65.73
CA ARG A 10 22.45 31.76 -65.81
C ARG A 10 23.36 31.01 -64.85
N ASP A 11 24.62 31.43 -64.74
CA ASP A 11 25.60 30.81 -63.84
C ASP A 11 25.22 31.03 -62.37
N LEU A 12 24.76 32.24 -62.01
CA LEU A 12 24.25 32.55 -60.67
C LEU A 12 23.00 31.70 -60.33
N MET A 13 22.02 31.65 -61.23
CA MET A 13 20.83 30.83 -61.02
C MET A 13 21.18 29.34 -60.88
N GLN A 14 22.18 28.87 -61.62
CA GLN A 14 22.60 27.48 -61.56
C GLN A 14 23.32 27.15 -60.25
N ALA A 15 24.16 28.06 -59.74
CA ALA A 15 24.79 27.94 -58.43
C ALA A 15 23.75 27.89 -57.29
N GLU A 16 22.75 28.76 -57.35
CA GLU A 16 21.70 28.83 -56.32
C GLU A 16 20.77 27.60 -56.34
N LEU A 17 20.49 27.05 -57.52
CA LEU A 17 19.79 25.76 -57.65
C LEU A 17 20.61 24.59 -57.10
N GLU A 18 21.93 24.59 -57.28
CA GLU A 18 22.81 23.56 -56.72
C GLU A 18 22.88 23.65 -55.19
N GLU A 19 22.91 24.85 -54.63
CA GLU A 19 22.88 25.09 -53.19
C GLU A 19 21.56 24.61 -52.58
N ALA A 20 20.42 25.00 -53.16
CA ALA A 20 19.10 24.52 -52.72
C ALA A 20 18.97 22.99 -52.80
N ARG A 21 19.56 22.35 -53.83
CA ARG A 21 19.61 20.88 -53.92
C ARG A 21 20.44 20.25 -52.81
N LYS A 22 21.61 20.82 -52.49
CA LYS A 22 22.45 20.34 -51.37
C LYS A 22 21.73 20.48 -50.04
N GLU A 23 21.06 21.59 -49.79
CA GLU A 23 20.26 21.80 -48.59
C GLU A 23 19.12 20.78 -48.47
N MET A 24 18.36 20.56 -49.55
CA MET A 24 17.31 19.53 -49.56
C MET A 24 17.86 18.13 -49.32
N GLU A 25 19.01 17.78 -49.91
CA GLU A 25 19.65 16.49 -49.65
C GLU A 25 20.12 16.35 -48.20
N GLN A 26 20.65 17.43 -47.61
CA GLN A 26 21.09 17.45 -46.22
C GLN A 26 19.89 17.32 -45.27
N LEU A 27 18.80 18.03 -45.54
CA LEU A 27 17.56 17.94 -44.78
C LEU A 27 16.94 16.54 -44.91
N ARG A 28 16.97 15.95 -46.11
CA ARG A 28 16.52 14.58 -46.35
C ARG A 28 17.40 13.55 -45.63
N ARG A 29 18.72 13.77 -45.58
CA ARG A 29 19.64 12.93 -44.80
C ARG A 29 19.36 13.05 -43.30
N GLN A 30 19.13 14.26 -42.78
CA GLN A 30 18.74 14.49 -41.38
C GLN A 30 17.41 13.84 -41.03
N ALA A 31 16.41 13.94 -41.92
CA ALA A 31 15.11 13.29 -41.75
C ALA A 31 15.19 11.76 -41.84
N ARG A 32 16.19 11.21 -42.55
CA ARG A 32 16.42 9.76 -42.65
C ARG A 32 17.31 9.23 -41.52
N SER A 33 18.22 10.06 -41.00
CA SER A 33 19.07 9.74 -39.85
C SER A 33 18.34 9.92 -38.51
N THR A 34 17.30 10.76 -38.48
CA THR A 34 16.32 10.82 -37.40
C THR A 34 15.31 9.71 -37.69
N PRO A 35 15.38 8.54 -37.04
CA PRO A 35 14.51 7.45 -37.42
C PRO A 35 13.10 7.87 -37.00
N PHE A 36 12.22 8.09 -37.97
CA PHE A 36 10.78 8.25 -37.74
C PHE A 36 10.14 7.02 -37.07
N GLY A 37 10.94 5.94 -36.88
CA GLY A 37 10.63 4.76 -36.07
C GLY A 37 11.39 4.66 -34.74
N ALA A 38 12.31 5.58 -34.40
CA ALA A 38 12.97 5.61 -33.09
C ALA A 38 12.06 6.24 -32.03
N THR A 39 11.14 7.14 -32.43
CA THR A 39 10.07 7.58 -31.54
C THR A 39 9.06 6.48 -31.29
N ALA A 40 8.74 5.66 -32.31
CA ALA A 40 7.88 4.49 -32.16
C ALA A 40 8.54 3.41 -31.29
N GLY A 41 9.82 3.08 -31.53
CA GLY A 41 10.58 2.14 -30.71
C GLY A 41 10.80 2.63 -29.27
N ALA A 42 11.13 3.91 -29.08
CA ALA A 42 11.24 4.50 -27.74
C ALA A 42 9.88 4.58 -27.03
N HIS A 43 8.79 4.78 -27.76
CA HIS A 43 7.44 4.73 -27.22
C HIS A 43 7.05 3.30 -26.82
N GLU A 44 7.33 2.31 -27.67
CA GLU A 44 7.11 0.89 -27.39
C GLU A 44 7.91 0.44 -26.17
N GLU A 45 9.20 0.82 -26.08
CA GLU A 45 10.08 0.56 -24.93
C GLU A 45 9.59 1.27 -23.66
N PHE A 46 9.08 2.50 -23.78
CA PHE A 46 8.48 3.22 -22.66
C PHE A 46 7.21 2.54 -22.16
N LEU A 47 6.34 2.09 -23.08
CA LEU A 47 5.12 1.35 -22.76
C LEU A 47 5.45 0.01 -22.08
N THR A 48 6.39 -0.77 -22.63
CA THR A 48 6.81 -2.04 -21.99
C THR A 48 7.42 -1.83 -20.62
N ARG A 49 8.18 -0.75 -20.42
CA ARG A 49 8.77 -0.41 -19.12
C ARG A 49 7.71 0.02 -18.13
N ALA A 50 6.74 0.82 -18.55
CA ALA A 50 5.60 1.24 -17.73
C ALA A 50 4.74 0.04 -17.33
N GLU A 51 4.51 -0.91 -18.24
CA GLU A 51 3.73 -2.12 -17.98
C GLU A 51 4.46 -3.06 -17.00
N LYS A 52 5.78 -3.23 -17.14
CA LYS A 52 6.60 -3.99 -16.16
C LYS A 52 6.57 -3.36 -14.77
N GLU A 53 6.65 -2.02 -14.70
CA GLU A 53 6.60 -1.29 -13.43
C GLU A 53 5.22 -1.41 -12.76
N LEU A 54 4.14 -1.36 -13.56
CA LEU A 54 2.78 -1.62 -13.07
C LEU A 54 2.60 -3.06 -12.59
N SER A 55 3.13 -4.06 -13.31
CA SER A 55 3.10 -5.46 -12.87
C SER A 55 3.80 -5.64 -11.53
N ARG A 56 5.03 -5.12 -11.39
CA ARG A 56 5.77 -5.20 -10.11
C ARG A 56 5.02 -4.57 -8.95
N ARG A 57 4.37 -3.43 -9.17
CA ARG A 57 3.55 -2.78 -8.15
C ARG A 57 2.29 -3.58 -7.84
N LYS A 58 1.65 -4.18 -8.85
CA LYS A 58 0.52 -5.10 -8.64
C LYS A 58 0.93 -6.33 -7.84
N ASP A 59 2.05 -6.98 -8.16
CA ASP A 59 2.54 -8.14 -7.40
C ASP A 59 2.92 -7.77 -5.96
N ALA A 60 3.51 -6.59 -5.75
CA ALA A 60 3.81 -6.05 -4.41
C ALA A 60 2.53 -5.70 -3.64
N VAL A 61 1.47 -5.26 -4.33
CA VAL A 61 0.16 -4.97 -3.73
C VAL A 61 -0.64 -6.25 -3.50
N GLU A 62 -0.49 -7.28 -4.33
CA GLU A 62 -1.16 -8.58 -4.21
C GLU A 62 -0.58 -9.44 -3.09
N SER A 63 0.74 -9.41 -2.89
CA SER A 63 1.40 -10.00 -1.71
C SER A 63 1.04 -9.30 -0.40
N VAL A 64 0.65 -8.02 -0.44
CA VAL A 64 0.10 -7.29 0.71
C VAL A 64 -1.42 -7.49 0.86
N ASN A 65 -2.15 -7.73 -0.24
CA ASN A 65 -3.62 -7.94 -0.23
C ASN A 65 -4.07 -9.39 -0.05
N GLN A 66 -3.18 -10.38 0.03
CA GLN A 66 -3.58 -11.77 0.29
C GLN A 66 -4.25 -11.97 1.67
N ARG A 67 -4.33 -10.93 2.52
CA ARG A 67 -5.13 -10.94 3.75
C ARG A 67 -6.35 -10.01 3.75
N VAL A 68 -6.70 -9.38 2.63
CA VAL A 68 -7.96 -8.62 2.53
C VAL A 68 -8.84 -9.30 1.49
N VAL A 69 -9.49 -10.37 1.95
CA VAL A 69 -10.75 -10.81 1.35
C VAL A 69 -11.67 -9.60 1.43
N VAL A 70 -11.89 -8.91 0.31
CA VAL A 70 -13.02 -8.00 0.15
C VAL A 70 -14.20 -8.92 -0.13
N PRO A 71 -15.09 -9.18 0.85
CA PRO A 71 -16.37 -9.77 0.51
C PRO A 71 -17.14 -8.71 -0.30
N GLY A 72 -17.93 -9.22 -1.23
CA GLY A 72 -18.54 -8.43 -2.27
C GLY A 72 -19.47 -7.33 -1.77
N ASN A 73 -19.86 -6.58 -2.77
CA ASN A 73 -21.08 -5.80 -2.86
C ASN A 73 -21.03 -4.42 -2.22
N ALA A 74 -21.10 -3.43 -3.12
CA ALA A 74 -21.90 -2.25 -2.86
C ALA A 74 -23.24 -2.68 -2.23
N GLU A 75 -23.76 -1.87 -1.30
CA GLU A 75 -25.02 -2.08 -0.56
C GLU A 75 -24.88 -2.70 0.84
N GLU A 76 -24.11 -2.05 1.70
CA GLU A 76 -24.41 -2.06 3.14
C GLU A 76 -24.09 -0.67 3.70
N GLN A 77 -24.85 0.32 3.24
CA GLN A 77 -25.01 1.55 4.00
C GLN A 77 -25.78 1.17 5.27
N VAL A 78 -25.06 0.74 6.29
CA VAL A 78 -25.65 0.51 7.61
C VAL A 78 -25.88 1.90 8.22
N ALA A 79 -27.01 2.50 7.85
CA ALA A 79 -27.53 3.70 8.50
C ALA A 79 -28.02 3.31 9.90
N GLY A 80 -27.07 3.19 10.83
CA GLY A 80 -27.32 2.96 12.25
C GLY A 80 -26.72 4.09 13.10
N PRO A 81 -27.21 4.29 14.34
CA PRO A 81 -26.54 5.16 15.29
C PRO A 81 -25.11 4.65 15.50
N ILE A 82 -24.14 5.58 15.51
CA ILE A 82 -22.74 5.28 15.73
C ILE A 82 -22.55 4.98 17.22
N GLU A 83 -22.02 3.80 17.52
CA GLU A 83 -21.74 3.33 18.88
C GLU A 83 -20.23 3.36 19.15
N ILE A 84 -19.86 3.29 20.43
CA ILE A 84 -18.46 3.27 20.86
C ILE A 84 -17.85 1.92 20.44
N GLY A 85 -16.70 1.97 19.75
CA GLY A 85 -16.01 0.80 19.18
C GLY A 85 -16.31 0.56 17.69
N ASP A 86 -17.15 1.38 17.05
CA ASP A 86 -17.45 1.24 15.63
C ASP A 86 -16.27 1.68 14.74
N LEU A 87 -16.07 0.95 13.64
CA LEU A 87 -15.11 1.28 12.60
C LEU A 87 -15.78 2.20 11.58
N VAL A 88 -15.48 3.49 11.71
CA VAL A 88 -16.07 4.55 10.90
C VAL A 88 -15.13 5.01 9.81
N TRP A 89 -15.69 5.30 8.65
CA TRP A 89 -14.99 5.95 7.55
C TRP A 89 -15.18 7.46 7.66
N VAL A 90 -14.07 8.19 7.64
CA VAL A 90 -14.08 9.66 7.63
C VAL A 90 -13.90 10.14 6.19
N ALA A 91 -15.00 10.53 5.54
CA ALA A 91 -14.98 10.96 4.14
C ALA A 91 -14.02 12.14 3.88
N SER A 92 -13.88 13.07 4.83
CA SER A 92 -12.99 14.23 4.70
C SER A 92 -11.49 13.88 4.71
N LEU A 93 -11.12 12.75 5.32
CA LEU A 93 -9.73 12.31 5.45
C LEU A 93 -9.43 11.06 4.62
N GLN A 94 -10.43 10.52 3.92
CA GLN A 94 -10.35 9.26 3.16
C GLN A 94 -9.65 8.15 3.95
N ALA A 95 -9.99 8.05 5.25
CA ALA A 95 -9.34 7.17 6.19
C ALA A 95 -10.36 6.54 7.13
N SER A 96 -10.11 5.28 7.51
CA SER A 96 -10.87 4.55 8.51
C SER A 96 -10.32 4.84 9.91
N GLY A 97 -11.19 4.88 10.91
CA GLY A 97 -10.82 5.02 12.31
C GLY A 97 -11.84 4.38 13.25
N GLU A 98 -11.47 4.19 14.50
CA GLU A 98 -12.33 3.61 15.54
C GLU A 98 -12.94 4.71 16.40
N VAL A 99 -14.22 4.59 16.73
CA VAL A 99 -14.91 5.54 17.61
C VAL A 99 -14.63 5.23 19.07
N LEU A 100 -13.97 6.14 19.78
CA LEU A 100 -13.64 5.98 21.21
C LEU A 100 -14.74 6.51 22.14
N ALA A 101 -15.43 7.57 21.72
CA ALA A 101 -16.51 8.18 22.50
C ALA A 101 -17.50 8.88 21.58
N VAL A 102 -18.78 8.80 21.91
CA VAL A 102 -19.86 9.50 21.21
C VAL A 102 -20.54 10.43 22.19
N TYR A 103 -20.65 11.71 21.81
CA TYR A 103 -21.33 12.74 22.58
C TYR A 103 -22.65 13.08 21.89
N ASP A 104 -23.69 12.31 22.18
CA ASP A 104 -25.04 12.50 21.58
C ASP A 104 -25.62 13.89 21.84
N ALA A 105 -25.25 14.53 22.96
CA ALA A 105 -25.73 15.86 23.32
C ALA A 105 -25.18 16.99 22.42
N SER A 106 -23.96 16.84 21.89
CA SER A 106 -23.35 17.82 20.97
C SER A 106 -23.31 17.34 19.52
N GLY A 107 -23.65 16.08 19.26
CA GLY A 107 -23.60 15.48 17.93
C GLY A 107 -22.16 15.27 17.42
N GLU A 108 -21.21 15.10 18.34
CA GLU A 108 -19.78 14.94 18.05
C GLU A 108 -19.29 13.58 18.55
N ALA A 109 -18.27 13.02 17.89
CA ALA A 109 -17.63 11.78 18.27
C ALA A 109 -16.11 11.93 18.23
N ASP A 110 -15.44 11.30 19.20
CA ASP A 110 -13.99 11.16 19.21
C ASP A 110 -13.62 9.90 18.43
N VAL A 111 -12.86 10.07 17.35
CA VAL A 111 -12.41 9.01 16.47
C VAL A 111 -10.88 8.92 16.50
N GLN A 112 -10.37 7.71 16.66
CA GLN A 112 -8.95 7.40 16.54
C GLN A 112 -8.63 6.94 15.11
N LEU A 113 -7.81 7.72 14.40
CA LEU A 113 -7.29 7.41 13.08
C LEU A 113 -5.79 7.10 13.23
N GLY A 114 -5.45 5.81 13.33
CA GLY A 114 -4.08 5.39 13.61
C GLY A 114 -3.57 5.95 14.94
N ASN A 115 -2.56 6.84 14.88
CA ASN A 115 -1.97 7.49 16.05
C ASN A 115 -2.64 8.83 16.41
N PHE A 116 -3.58 9.30 15.60
CA PHE A 116 -4.25 10.59 15.79
C PHE A 116 -5.63 10.39 16.40
N ARG A 117 -5.99 11.24 17.36
CA ARG A 117 -7.34 11.32 17.92
C ARG A 117 -7.99 12.64 17.50
N LEU A 118 -9.17 12.57 16.90
CA LEU A 118 -9.89 13.71 16.35
C LEU A 118 -11.34 13.73 16.84
N LYS A 119 -11.83 14.94 17.14
CA LYS A 119 -13.24 15.17 17.46
C LYS A 119 -13.96 15.63 16.20
N LEU A 120 -14.93 14.85 15.72
CA LEU A 120 -15.62 15.08 14.46
C LEU A 120 -17.15 14.99 14.64
N PRO A 121 -17.94 15.76 13.88
CA PRO A 121 -19.39 15.66 13.93
C PRO A 121 -19.85 14.33 13.34
N ILE A 122 -20.83 13.69 13.97
CA ILE A 122 -21.40 12.38 13.59
C ILE A 122 -21.88 12.38 12.13
N LYS A 123 -22.37 13.52 11.63
CA LYS A 123 -22.84 13.71 10.25
C LYS A 123 -21.76 13.48 9.17
N ARG A 124 -20.48 13.53 9.52
CA ARG A 124 -19.34 13.33 8.61
C ARG A 124 -18.72 11.94 8.72
N LEU A 125 -19.28 11.10 9.59
CA LEU A 125 -18.84 9.73 9.80
C LEU A 125 -19.77 8.81 9.02
N GLU A 126 -19.20 8.01 8.14
CA GLU A 126 -19.92 6.95 7.45
C GLU A 126 -19.61 5.64 8.16
N LEU A 127 -20.65 5.02 8.73
CA LEU A 127 -20.53 3.71 9.34
C LEU A 127 -20.26 2.68 8.23
N ARG A 128 -19.02 2.19 8.13
CA ARG A 128 -18.66 1.13 7.18
C ARG A 128 -18.79 -0.25 7.78
N GLN A 129 -18.52 -0.37 9.07
CA GLN A 129 -18.70 -1.60 9.80
C GLN A 129 -19.26 -1.24 11.16
N LYS A 130 -20.51 -1.65 11.41
CA LYS A 130 -21.01 -1.69 12.79
C LYS A 130 -20.06 -2.60 13.56
N ALA A 131 -19.67 -2.24 14.77
CA ALA A 131 -18.91 -3.10 15.65
C ALA A 131 -19.61 -4.45 15.60
N VAL A 132 -18.91 -5.43 15.00
CA VAL A 132 -19.30 -6.80 15.17
C VAL A 132 -19.18 -6.95 16.66
N LYS A 133 -20.33 -7.02 17.36
CA LYS A 133 -20.38 -7.68 18.64
C LYS A 133 -19.76 -9.02 18.33
N GLU A 134 -18.46 -9.15 18.59
CA GLU A 134 -17.82 -10.44 18.63
C GLU A 134 -18.68 -11.18 19.64
N ALA A 135 -19.60 -12.00 19.14
CA ALA A 135 -20.06 -13.15 19.88
C ALA A 135 -18.76 -13.76 20.37
N PRO A 136 -18.48 -13.71 21.68
CA PRO A 136 -17.14 -13.81 22.22
C PRO A 136 -16.51 -15.00 21.55
N ALA A 137 -15.55 -14.75 20.64
CA ALA A 137 -14.98 -15.77 19.78
C ALA A 137 -14.58 -16.88 20.73
N ALA A 138 -15.32 -18.01 20.65
CA ALA A 138 -15.50 -18.96 21.75
C ALA A 138 -14.22 -18.98 22.55
N ALA A 139 -14.21 -18.26 23.69
CA ALA A 139 -12.99 -17.93 24.37
C ALA A 139 -12.29 -19.26 24.51
N VAL A 140 -11.18 -19.45 23.79
CA VAL A 140 -10.34 -20.59 24.03
C VAL A 140 -9.87 -20.27 25.43
N LYS A 141 -10.59 -20.83 26.41
CA LYS A 141 -10.13 -20.96 27.77
C LYS A 141 -8.94 -21.87 27.61
N ILE A 142 -7.82 -21.27 27.22
CA ILE A 142 -6.54 -21.71 27.67
C ILE A 142 -6.72 -21.57 29.17
N GLN A 143 -7.11 -22.68 29.80
CA GLN A 143 -6.86 -22.89 31.19
C GLN A 143 -5.34 -22.88 31.27
N SER A 144 -4.72 -21.70 31.21
CA SER A 144 -3.47 -21.55 31.92
C SER A 144 -3.91 -21.79 33.35
N SER A 145 -3.62 -22.99 33.83
CA SER A 145 -3.23 -23.11 35.23
C SER A 145 -2.26 -21.96 35.42
N GLY A 146 -2.71 -20.90 36.10
CA GLY A 146 -1.83 -19.82 36.49
C GLY A 146 -0.59 -20.43 37.15
N PRO A 147 0.55 -19.70 37.20
CA PRO A 147 1.75 -20.21 37.86
C PRO A 147 1.33 -20.88 39.16
N GLY A 148 1.60 -22.19 39.25
CA GLY A 148 1.16 -23.01 40.37
C GLY A 148 1.64 -22.39 41.68
N PRO A 149 1.10 -22.81 42.84
CA PRO A 149 1.66 -22.38 44.12
C PRO A 149 3.17 -22.70 44.11
N SER A 150 4.01 -21.66 44.19
CA SER A 150 5.46 -21.81 44.10
C SER A 150 5.91 -22.84 45.14
N PRO A 151 6.67 -23.87 44.77
CA PRO A 151 7.22 -24.80 45.74
C PRO A 151 8.22 -23.97 46.56
N GLY A 152 7.93 -23.76 47.85
CA GLY A 152 8.63 -22.78 48.69
C GLY A 152 10.15 -22.93 48.61
N MET A 153 10.90 -21.85 48.86
CA MET A 153 12.33 -21.68 48.52
C MET A 153 13.33 -22.79 48.97
N GLU A 154 12.92 -23.74 49.81
CA GLU A 154 13.77 -24.77 50.39
C GLU A 154 13.21 -26.18 50.13
N LEU A 155 14.09 -27.11 49.76
CA LEU A 155 13.79 -28.54 49.58
C LEU A 155 14.80 -29.37 50.38
N ASP A 156 14.34 -30.10 51.40
CA ASP A 156 15.16 -31.04 52.18
C ASP A 156 15.01 -32.48 51.65
N LEU A 157 16.14 -33.14 51.37
CA LEU A 157 16.24 -34.49 50.80
C LEU A 157 17.06 -35.45 51.70
N ARG A 158 17.35 -35.05 52.95
CA ARG A 158 18.20 -35.86 53.84
C ARG A 158 17.49 -37.13 54.29
N GLY A 159 18.16 -38.27 54.15
CA GLY A 159 17.64 -39.57 54.57
C GLY A 159 16.73 -40.25 53.55
N GLU A 160 16.44 -39.62 52.41
CA GLU A 160 15.77 -40.27 51.29
C GLU A 160 16.74 -41.16 50.50
N ARG A 161 16.19 -42.21 49.87
CA ARG A 161 16.95 -43.06 48.94
C ARG A 161 17.21 -42.24 47.68
N VAL A 162 18.36 -42.50 47.02
CA VAL A 162 18.83 -41.73 45.86
C VAL A 162 17.75 -41.58 44.79
N GLU A 163 17.10 -42.70 44.42
CA GLU A 163 16.05 -42.71 43.39
C GLU A 163 14.86 -41.82 43.74
N GLU A 164 14.40 -41.87 45.00
CA GLU A 164 13.22 -41.12 45.46
C GLU A 164 13.50 -39.62 45.58
N GLY A 165 14.70 -39.25 46.03
CA GLY A 165 15.10 -37.84 46.14
C GLY A 165 15.28 -37.17 44.78
N LEU A 166 15.71 -37.92 43.76
CA LEU A 166 15.91 -37.41 42.40
C LEU A 166 14.57 -37.06 41.73
N ASP A 167 13.58 -37.95 41.85
CA ASP A 167 12.22 -37.70 41.38
C ASP A 167 11.57 -36.49 42.08
N ARG A 168 11.86 -36.30 43.37
CA ARG A 168 11.32 -35.19 44.18
C ARG A 168 11.95 -33.85 43.79
N LEU A 169 13.25 -33.83 43.52
CA LEU A 169 13.96 -32.66 43.01
C LEU A 169 13.43 -32.24 41.64
N GLU A 170 13.22 -33.19 40.73
CA GLU A 170 12.73 -32.90 39.38
C GLU A 170 11.33 -32.27 39.42
N ARG A 171 10.43 -32.79 40.26
CA ARG A 171 9.11 -32.18 40.48
C ARG A 171 9.22 -30.75 41.01
N TYR A 172 10.08 -30.52 42.00
CA TYR A 172 10.30 -29.19 42.56
C TYR A 172 10.80 -28.17 41.52
N LEU A 173 11.67 -28.60 40.59
CA LEU A 173 12.17 -27.73 39.51
C LEU A 173 11.13 -27.44 38.43
N ASN A 174 10.22 -28.37 38.17
CA ASN A 174 9.14 -28.19 37.19
C ASN A 174 8.01 -27.29 37.73
N ASP A 175 7.83 -27.25 39.05
CA ASP A 175 6.81 -26.44 39.72
C ASP A 175 7.28 -24.99 40.00
N ALA A 176 8.58 -24.68 39.88
CA ALA A 176 9.18 -23.36 40.07
C ALA A 176 9.18 -22.49 38.79
#